data_AF-U6JZ11-F1
#
_entry.id   AF-U6JZ11-F1
#
_cell.length_a   1.000
_cell.length_b   1.000
_cell.length_c   1.000
_cell.angle_alpha   90.00
_cell.angle_beta   90.00
_cell.angle_gamma   90.00
#
_symmetry.space_group_name_H-M   'P 1'
#
loop_
_entity.id
_entity.type
_entity.pdbx_description
1 polymer ?
#
loop_
_entity_poly.entity_id
_entity_poly.type
_entity_poly.pdbx_seq_one_letter_code
_entity_poly.pdbx_strand_id
1 'polypeptide(L)'
;MQPPLGGPPQLQAPPARDPVTKLQILLGNLLKHFTDVVVHLSDVAPPRSVSGAVDVDGASEAAEGSSSGVRTAMTEEQLNEFILSCSKGVGNLVHVIEEEAEKLPDAIQSQEEVESELRYLERENEVAAAELKQLVASVRLVREAIREAYRDAATDGTRITID
;
A
#
# COMPACT_ATOMS: atom_id res chain seq x y z
N MET A 1 -15.76 28.47 15.94
CA MET A 1 -15.55 27.02 15.77
C MET A 1 -14.35 26.84 14.85
N GLN A 2 -13.16 26.66 15.42
CA GLN A 2 -11.93 26.34 14.66
C GLN A 2 -11.99 24.88 14.19
N PRO A 3 -11.54 24.54 12.97
CA PRO A 3 -11.38 23.14 12.57
C PRO A 3 -10.17 22.55 13.32
N PRO A 4 -10.18 21.23 13.60
CA PRO A 4 -9.07 20.60 14.31
C PRO A 4 -7.82 20.61 13.43
N LEU A 5 -6.67 20.90 14.05
CA LEU A 5 -5.35 20.74 13.46
C LEU A 5 -5.23 19.30 12.96
N GLY A 6 -5.22 19.14 11.64
CA GLY A 6 -5.05 17.87 10.97
C GLY A 6 -3.72 17.24 11.40
N GLY A 7 -3.80 16.05 11.99
CA GLY A 7 -2.62 15.21 12.18
C GLY A 7 -1.93 14.93 10.83
N PRO A 8 -0.66 14.49 10.86
CA PRO A 8 0.08 14.21 9.63
C PRO A 8 -0.73 13.28 8.73
N PRO A 9 -0.76 13.51 7.40
CA PRO A 9 -1.51 12.67 6.49
C PRO A 9 -1.09 11.23 6.73
N GLN A 10 -2.05 10.37 7.11
CA GLN A 10 -1.79 8.94 7.18
C GLN A 10 -1.54 8.48 5.75
N LEU A 11 -0.27 8.47 5.36
CA LEU A 11 0.24 7.94 4.10
C LEU A 11 0.16 6.40 4.14
N GLN A 12 -1.04 5.87 4.37
CA GLN A 12 -1.29 4.45 4.17
C GLN A 12 -1.45 4.23 2.67
N ALA A 13 -0.55 3.43 2.11
CA ALA A 13 -0.75 2.91 0.76
C ALA A 13 -2.09 2.15 0.73
N PRO A 14 -2.90 2.28 -0.35
CA PRO A 14 -4.03 1.39 -0.60
C PRO A 14 -3.58 -0.07 -0.54
N PRO A 15 -4.48 -1.05 -0.34
CA PRO A 15 -4.15 -2.45 -0.47
C PRO A 15 -3.86 -2.78 -1.95
N ALA A 16 -2.70 -2.37 -2.45
CA ALA A 16 -2.16 -2.81 -3.73
C ALA A 16 -1.75 -4.28 -3.57
N ARG A 17 -2.31 -5.15 -4.41
CA ARG A 17 -2.03 -6.59 -4.39
C ARG A 17 -0.65 -6.94 -4.94
N ASP A 18 -0.04 -6.03 -5.70
CA ASP A 18 1.25 -6.22 -6.36
C ASP A 18 2.32 -5.29 -5.73
N PRO A 19 3.50 -5.82 -5.37
CA PRO A 19 4.58 -5.05 -4.74
C PRO A 19 5.09 -3.92 -5.63
N VAL A 20 5.07 -4.06 -6.96
CA VAL A 20 5.51 -3.02 -7.90
C VAL A 20 4.59 -1.79 -7.82
N THR A 21 3.28 -2.00 -7.91
CA THR A 21 2.27 -0.93 -7.79
C THR A 21 2.35 -0.27 -6.42
N LYS A 22 2.59 -1.06 -5.36
CA LYS A 22 2.74 -0.51 -4.01
C LYS A 22 3.97 0.38 -3.90
N LEU A 23 5.11 -0.05 -4.45
CA LEU A 23 6.33 0.77 -4.53
C LEU A 23 6.11 2.04 -5.33
N GLN A 24 5.43 1.97 -6.47
CA GLN A 24 5.10 3.14 -7.29
C GLN A 24 4.29 4.18 -6.50
N ILE A 25 3.30 3.74 -5.73
CA ILE A 25 2.50 4.61 -4.86
C ILE A 25 3.35 5.21 -3.73
N LEU A 26 4.18 4.40 -3.07
CA LEU A 26 5.04 4.86 -1.97
C LEU A 26 6.07 5.89 -2.45
N LEU A 27 6.71 5.65 -3.60
CA LEU A 27 7.63 6.59 -4.24
C LEU A 27 6.91 7.87 -4.67
N GLY A 28 5.69 7.75 -5.22
CA GLY A 28 4.85 8.91 -5.56
C GLY A 28 4.49 9.75 -4.33
N ASN A 29 4.14 9.08 -3.22
CA ASN A 29 3.87 9.74 -1.94
C ASN A 29 5.11 10.44 -1.38
N LEU A 30 6.29 9.84 -1.53
CA LEU A 30 7.55 10.42 -1.09
C LEU A 30 7.87 11.70 -1.88
N LEU A 31 7.74 11.65 -3.21
CA LEU A 31 7.95 12.81 -4.09
C LEU A 31 6.96 13.95 -3.77
N LYS A 32 5.69 13.60 -3.55
CA LYS A 32 4.67 14.57 -3.14
C LYS A 32 5.03 15.19 -1.80
N HIS A 33 5.45 14.40 -0.82
CA HIS A 33 5.85 14.89 0.48
C HIS A 33 7.04 15.85 0.39
N PHE A 34 8.07 15.53 -0.41
CA PHE A 34 9.18 16.46 -0.65
C PHE A 34 8.71 17.78 -1.27
N THR A 35 7.82 17.71 -2.25
CA THR A 35 7.28 18.90 -2.91
C THR A 35 6.50 19.77 -1.93
N ASP A 36 5.61 19.16 -1.13
CA ASP A 36 4.79 19.85 -0.14
C ASP A 36 5.66 20.52 0.94
N VAL A 37 6.73 19.84 1.38
CA VAL A 37 7.69 20.39 2.36
C VAL A 37 8.47 21.57 1.79
N VAL A 38 8.98 21.47 0.56
CA VAL A 38 9.72 22.56 -0.08
C VAL A 38 8.81 23.77 -0.31
N VAL A 39 7.58 23.56 -0.78
CA VAL A 39 6.59 24.63 -0.97
C VAL A 39 6.26 25.28 0.38
N HIS A 40 5.98 24.48 1.41
CA HIS A 40 5.68 25.00 2.74
C HIS A 40 6.85 25.82 3.28
N LEU A 41 8.07 25.29 3.25
CA LEU A 41 9.27 26.02 3.66
C LEU A 41 9.47 27.31 2.87
N SER A 42 9.20 27.33 1.56
CA SER A 42 9.30 28.55 0.76
C SER A 42 8.28 29.63 1.15
N ASP A 43 7.14 29.24 1.73
CA ASP A 43 6.06 30.14 2.13
C ASP A 43 6.17 30.64 3.57
N VAL A 44 6.73 29.84 4.49
CA VAL A 44 6.78 30.14 5.94
C VAL A 44 8.19 30.24 6.55
N ALA A 45 9.26 29.92 5.81
CA ALA A 45 10.61 30.08 6.35
C ALA A 45 10.93 31.57 6.60
N PRO A 46 11.44 31.91 7.80
CA PRO A 46 11.85 33.28 8.08
C PRO A 46 13.03 33.69 7.17
N PRO A 47 13.07 34.95 6.71
CA PRO A 47 14.18 35.44 5.90
C PRO A 47 15.48 35.37 6.72
N ARG A 48 16.46 34.63 6.21
CA ARG A 48 17.80 34.60 6.82
C ARG A 48 18.62 35.78 6.30
N SER A 49 19.02 36.67 7.21
CA SER A 49 19.96 37.75 6.91
C SER A 49 21.28 37.16 6.44
N VAL A 50 21.57 37.28 5.14
CA VAL A 50 22.88 36.95 4.59
C VAL A 50 23.81 38.12 4.91
N SER A 51 24.23 38.25 6.17
CA SER A 51 25.23 39.23 6.56
C SER A 51 26.35 38.53 7.29
N GLY A 52 27.47 38.37 6.58
CA GLY A 52 28.76 38.26 7.24
C GLY A 52 29.03 39.59 7.95
N ALA A 53 28.53 39.72 9.18
CA ALA A 53 28.83 40.80 10.07
C ALA A 53 29.00 40.20 11.46
N VAL A 54 30.25 40.25 11.90
CA VAL A 54 30.72 39.98 13.25
C VAL A 54 29.78 40.63 14.26
N ASP A 55 29.37 39.87 15.27
CA ASP A 55 28.64 40.39 16.43
C ASP A 55 29.39 41.61 17.00
N VAL A 56 28.79 42.78 16.85
CA VAL A 56 29.04 43.93 17.71
C VAL A 56 27.72 44.28 18.36
N ASP A 57 27.72 44.07 19.67
CA ASP A 57 26.75 44.44 20.69
C ASP A 57 26.10 45.82 20.43
N GLY A 58 24.77 45.92 20.59
CA GLY A 58 24.08 47.21 20.52
C GLY A 58 22.55 47.11 20.50
N ALA A 59 21.94 47.31 21.65
CA ALA A 59 20.49 47.29 21.88
C ALA A 59 19.72 48.43 21.18
N SER A 60 18.43 48.15 20.94
CA SER A 60 17.27 49.08 20.92
C SER A 60 17.03 49.93 19.66
N GLU A 61 15.95 49.65 18.92
CA GLU A 61 14.67 50.38 18.95
C GLU A 61 13.79 50.03 17.73
N ALA A 62 12.47 50.13 17.96
CA ALA A 62 11.40 49.77 17.03
C ALA A 62 11.31 50.70 15.82
N ALA A 63 10.95 50.13 14.66
CA ALA A 63 10.29 50.86 13.58
C ALA A 63 9.26 49.95 12.89
N GLU A 64 7.98 50.22 13.16
CA GLU A 64 6.85 49.66 12.43
C GLU A 64 6.74 50.28 11.03
N GLY A 65 6.30 49.46 10.06
CA GLY A 65 5.52 49.94 8.93
C GLY A 65 5.93 49.39 7.56
N SER A 66 5.30 48.30 7.13
CA SER A 66 4.59 48.28 5.84
C SER A 66 3.73 47.02 5.69
N SER A 67 2.43 47.21 5.54
CA SER A 67 1.42 46.17 5.36
C SER A 67 1.36 45.68 3.90
N SER A 68 1.74 44.42 3.67
CA SER A 68 1.24 43.62 2.53
C SER A 68 1.55 42.14 2.74
N GLY A 69 0.53 41.39 3.22
CA GLY A 69 0.56 39.93 3.31
C GLY A 69 1.28 39.39 4.55
N VAL A 70 0.60 39.37 5.70
CA VAL A 70 1.04 38.60 6.88
C VAL A 70 0.93 37.11 6.54
N ARG A 71 1.93 36.58 5.84
CA ARG A 71 2.28 35.16 5.97
C ARG A 71 2.99 35.07 7.31
N THR A 72 2.34 34.42 8.27
CA THR A 72 2.91 34.19 9.60
C THR A 72 4.16 33.34 9.44
N ALA A 73 5.34 33.96 9.39
CA ALA A 73 6.60 33.24 9.35
C ALA A 73 6.73 32.39 10.61
N MET A 74 7.16 31.13 10.46
CA MET A 74 7.39 30.24 11.61
C MET A 74 8.54 30.76 12.47
N THR A 75 8.46 30.56 13.79
CA THR A 75 9.64 30.76 14.65
C THR A 75 10.69 29.69 14.36
N GLU A 76 11.94 29.93 14.78
CA GLU A 76 13.02 28.95 14.56
C GLU A 76 12.73 27.60 15.23
N GLU A 77 12.09 27.59 16.40
CA GLU A 77 11.70 26.37 17.10
C GLU A 77 10.60 25.61 16.34
N GLN A 78 9.59 26.32 15.83
CA GLN A 78 8.51 25.74 15.02
C GLN A 78 9.04 25.17 13.70
N LEU A 79 9.98 25.87 13.07
CA LEU A 79 10.67 25.42 11.87
C LEU A 79 11.48 24.14 12.16
N ASN A 80 12.21 24.10 13.28
CA ASN A 80 12.99 22.93 13.66
C ASN A 80 12.09 21.71 13.96
N GLU A 81 10.99 21.92 14.70
CA GLU A 81 9.99 20.86 14.96
C GLU A 81 9.33 20.35 13.68
N PHE A 82 9.01 21.26 12.76
CA PHE A 82 8.48 20.91 11.44
C PHE A 82 9.48 20.06 10.64
N ILE A 83 10.74 20.50 10.55
CA ILE A 83 11.79 19.74 9.84
C ILE A 83 11.99 18.36 10.47
N LEU A 84 12.01 18.26 11.81
CA LEU A 84 12.10 16.99 12.53
C LEU A 84 10.93 16.05 12.23
N SER A 85 9.70 16.59 12.20
CA SER A 85 8.49 15.84 11.86
C SER A 85 8.52 15.32 10.41
N CYS A 86 8.92 16.17 9.46
CA CYS A 86 9.11 15.79 8.06
C CYS A 86 10.18 14.70 7.91
N SER A 87 11.32 14.85 8.60
CA SER A 87 12.41 13.87 8.58
C SER A 87 11.95 12.50 9.08
N LYS A 88 11.14 12.47 10.15
CA LYS A 88 10.56 11.24 10.67
C LYS A 88 9.56 10.60 9.70
N GLY A 89 8.74 11.42 9.05
CA GLY A 89 7.80 10.97 8.01
C GLY A 89 8.51 10.32 6.81
N VAL A 90 9.58 10.95 6.33
CA VAL A 90 10.42 10.41 5.26
C VAL A 90 11.10 9.12 5.70
N GLY A 91 11.69 9.08 6.90
CA GLY A 91 12.35 7.88 7.42
C GLY A 91 11.42 6.67 7.48
N ASN A 92 10.19 6.87 7.96
CA ASN A 92 9.18 5.81 7.96
C ASN A 92 8.81 5.34 6.54
N LEU A 93 8.68 6.28 5.61
CA LEU A 93 8.28 5.95 4.24
C LEU A 93 9.39 5.21 3.48
N VAL A 94 10.65 5.60 3.69
CA VAL A 94 11.83 4.90 3.15
C VAL A 94 11.90 3.48 3.69
N HIS A 95 11.68 3.29 4.99
CA HIS A 95 11.70 1.95 5.57
C HIS A 95 10.63 1.04 4.96
N VAL A 96 9.40 1.54 4.77
CA VAL A 96 8.33 0.79 4.10
C VAL A 96 8.66 0.52 2.62
N ILE A 97 9.36 1.44 1.94
CA ILE A 97 9.84 1.22 0.57
C ILE A 97 10.87 0.09 0.54
N GLU A 98 11.81 0.05 1.49
CA GLU A 98 12.80 -1.03 1.61
C GLU A 98 12.11 -2.38 1.82
N GLU A 99 11.17 -2.47 2.77
CA GLU A 99 10.40 -3.70 3.02
C GLU A 99 9.60 -4.19 1.80
N GLU A 100 9.07 -3.27 0.99
CA GLU A 100 8.36 -3.64 -0.24
C GLU A 100 9.30 -3.98 -1.39
N ALA A 101 10.50 -3.40 -1.43
CA ALA A 101 11.52 -3.73 -2.42
C ALA A 101 12.06 -5.15 -2.24
N GLU A 102 12.19 -5.62 -0.99
CA GLU A 102 12.57 -7.00 -0.67
C GLU A 102 11.53 -8.04 -1.13
N LYS A 103 10.29 -7.63 -1.42
CA LYS A 103 9.23 -8.51 -1.92
C LYS A 103 9.23 -8.63 -3.44
N LEU A 104 10.08 -7.88 -4.13
CA LEU A 104 10.22 -8.01 -5.57
C LEU A 104 10.86 -9.37 -5.91
N PRO A 105 10.42 -10.03 -6.98
CA PRO A 105 11.05 -11.27 -7.42
C PRO A 105 12.52 -11.01 -7.79
N ASP A 106 13.43 -11.82 -7.25
CA ASP A 106 14.89 -11.68 -7.40
C ASP A 106 15.39 -11.85 -8.84
N ALA A 107 14.59 -12.49 -9.70
CA ALA A 107 14.97 -12.84 -11.06
C ALA A 107 14.11 -12.08 -12.09
N ILE A 108 14.79 -11.40 -13.01
CA ILE A 108 14.19 -11.06 -14.30
C ILE A 108 14.11 -12.37 -15.08
N GLN A 109 13.00 -13.09 -14.93
CA GLN A 109 12.70 -14.22 -15.81
C GLN A 109 12.61 -13.68 -17.24
N SER A 110 13.23 -14.38 -18.18
CA SER A 110 13.06 -14.07 -19.58
C SER A 110 11.61 -14.32 -19.99
N GLN A 111 11.11 -13.56 -20.97
CA GLN A 111 9.75 -13.75 -21.47
C GLN A 111 9.50 -15.20 -21.95
N GLU A 112 10.52 -15.84 -22.53
CA GLU A 112 10.45 -17.24 -22.97
C GLU A 112 10.24 -18.21 -21.80
N GLU A 113 10.96 -18.03 -20.69
CA GLU A 113 10.79 -18.84 -19.48
C GLU A 113 9.38 -18.68 -18.92
N VAL A 114 8.88 -17.45 -18.81
CA VAL A 114 7.52 -17.16 -18.34
C VAL A 114 6.46 -17.83 -19.22
N GLU A 115 6.59 -17.71 -20.55
CA GLU A 115 5.65 -18.33 -21.48
C GLU A 115 5.70 -19.87 -21.41
N SER A 116 6.89 -20.44 -21.20
CA SER A 116 7.05 -21.88 -21.05
C SER A 116 6.40 -22.40 -19.77
N GLU A 117 6.57 -21.68 -18.66
CA GLU A 117 5.97 -21.99 -17.36
C GLU A 117 4.45 -21.84 -17.41
N LEU A 118 3.93 -20.80 -18.06
CA LEU A 118 2.48 -20.64 -18.28
C LEU A 118 1.89 -21.82 -19.04
N ARG A 119 2.48 -22.23 -20.17
CA ARG A 119 2.00 -23.39 -20.94
C ARG A 119 2.07 -24.69 -20.14
N TYR A 120 3.05 -24.82 -19.25
CA TYR A 120 3.16 -25.97 -18.36
C TYR A 120 2.00 -25.98 -17.35
N LEU A 121 1.78 -24.86 -16.66
CA LEU A 121 0.73 -24.71 -15.66
C LEU A 121 -0.68 -24.84 -16.26
N GLU A 122 -0.90 -24.33 -17.47
CA GLU A 122 -2.17 -24.51 -18.20
C GLU A 122 -2.45 -25.99 -18.45
N ARG A 123 -1.43 -26.76 -18.88
CA ARG A 123 -1.57 -28.20 -19.10
C ARG A 123 -1.84 -28.95 -17.80
N GLU A 124 -1.14 -28.62 -16.72
CA GLU A 124 -1.41 -29.23 -15.41
C GLU A 124 -2.82 -28.92 -14.91
N ASN A 125 -3.30 -27.69 -15.12
CA ASN A 125 -4.65 -27.29 -14.75
C ASN A 125 -5.70 -28.08 -15.54
N GLU A 126 -5.51 -28.26 -16.85
CA GLU A 126 -6.38 -29.09 -17.69
C GLU A 126 -6.45 -30.54 -17.21
N VAL A 127 -5.31 -31.13 -16.86
CA VAL A 127 -5.24 -32.50 -16.31
C VAL A 127 -5.98 -32.57 -14.98
N ALA A 128 -5.70 -31.65 -14.05
CA ALA A 128 -6.38 -31.60 -12.75
C ALA A 128 -7.90 -31.41 -12.89
N ALA A 129 -8.35 -30.58 -13.84
CA ALA A 129 -9.76 -30.39 -14.13
C ALA A 129 -10.44 -31.66 -14.68
N ALA A 130 -9.73 -32.40 -15.55
CA ALA A 130 -10.21 -33.68 -16.07
C ALA A 130 -10.33 -34.75 -14.97
N GLU A 131 -9.31 -34.84 -14.09
CA GLU A 131 -9.32 -35.73 -12.92
C GLU A 131 -10.47 -35.39 -11.98
N LEU A 132 -10.68 -34.10 -11.68
CA LEU A 132 -11.79 -33.66 -10.86
C LEU A 132 -13.15 -34.05 -11.45
N LYS A 133 -13.31 -33.90 -12.78
CA LYS A 133 -14.54 -34.31 -13.48
C LYS A 133 -14.77 -35.82 -13.38
N GLN A 134 -13.72 -36.62 -13.51
CA GLN A 134 -13.80 -38.07 -13.36
C GLN A 134 -14.14 -38.48 -11.91
N LEU A 135 -13.54 -37.82 -10.93
CA LEU A 135 -13.82 -38.05 -9.52
C LEU A 135 -15.29 -37.75 -9.20
N VAL A 136 -15.80 -36.60 -9.66
CA VAL A 136 -17.21 -36.21 -9.48
C VAL A 136 -18.15 -37.24 -10.11
N ALA A 137 -17.84 -37.73 -11.31
CA ALA A 137 -18.63 -38.77 -11.97
C ALA A 137 -18.64 -40.07 -11.15
N SER A 138 -17.47 -40.47 -10.62
CA SER A 138 -17.32 -41.69 -9.80
C SER A 138 -18.10 -41.59 -8.49
N VAL A 139 -18.02 -40.45 -7.80
CA VAL A 139 -18.78 -40.18 -6.58
C VAL A 139 -20.29 -40.22 -6.85
N ARG A 140 -20.74 -39.71 -8.00
CA ARG A 140 -22.15 -39.78 -8.39
C ARG A 140 -22.61 -41.24 -8.55
N LEU A 141 -21.83 -42.09 -9.22
CA LEU A 141 -22.15 -43.51 -9.38
C LEU A 141 -22.22 -44.24 -8.04
N VAL A 142 -21.24 -44.02 -7.15
CA VAL A 142 -21.24 -44.61 -5.81
C VAL A 142 -22.48 -44.18 -5.03
N ARG A 143 -22.84 -42.89 -5.09
CA ARG A 143 -24.05 -42.38 -4.43
C ARG A 143 -25.33 -42.99 -4.98
N GLU A 144 -25.43 -43.17 -6.29
CA GLU A 144 -26.58 -43.82 -6.94
C GLU A 144 -26.68 -45.30 -6.54
N ALA A 145 -25.56 -46.03 -6.54
CA ALA A 145 -25.50 -47.42 -6.09
C ALA A 145 -25.91 -47.58 -4.61
N ILE A 146 -25.46 -46.69 -3.72
CA ILE A 146 -25.88 -46.70 -2.31
C ILE A 146 -27.39 -46.45 -2.18
N ARG A 147 -27.96 -45.54 -2.97
CA ARG A 147 -29.40 -45.26 -2.95
C ARG A 147 -30.23 -46.42 -3.47
N GLU A 148 -29.74 -47.13 -4.48
CA GLU A 148 -30.39 -48.34 -5.00
C GLU A 148 -30.32 -49.47 -3.98
N ALA A 149 -29.14 -49.76 -3.42
CA ALA A 149 -28.97 -50.76 -2.37
C ALA A 149 -29.85 -50.48 -1.14
N TYR A 150 -30.01 -49.21 -0.75
CA TYR A 150 -30.92 -48.81 0.33
C TYR A 150 -32.39 -49.05 -0.02
N ARG A 151 -32.81 -48.71 -1.25
CA ARG A 151 -34.19 -48.97 -1.72
C ARG A 151 -34.48 -50.46 -1.77
N ASP A 152 -33.56 -51.26 -2.30
CA ASP A 152 -33.70 -52.71 -2.33
C ASP A 152 -33.81 -53.28 -0.92
N ALA A 153 -32.90 -52.91 -0.01
CA ALA A 153 -32.95 -53.37 1.39
C ALA A 153 -34.24 -52.93 2.13
N ALA A 154 -34.79 -51.76 1.80
CA ALA A 154 -36.03 -51.26 2.41
C ALA A 154 -37.30 -51.91 1.82
N THR A 155 -37.24 -52.43 0.60
CA THR A 155 -38.39 -52.98 -0.12
C THR A 155 -38.36 -54.51 -0.23
N ASP A 156 -37.24 -55.15 0.07
CA ASP A 156 -37.08 -56.60 0.06
C ASP A 156 -38.14 -57.30 0.93
N GLY A 157 -38.89 -58.22 0.33
CA GLY A 157 -40.03 -58.89 0.96
C GLY A 157 -41.32 -58.07 1.12
N THR A 158 -41.37 -56.82 0.65
CA THR A 158 -42.56 -55.95 0.71
C THR A 158 -43.07 -55.57 -0.69
N ARG A 159 -44.37 -55.31 -0.85
CA ARG A 159 -44.98 -54.80 -2.12
C ARG A 159 -44.86 -53.27 -2.26
N ILE A 160 -43.97 -52.63 -1.48
CA ILE A 160 -43.86 -51.18 -1.39
C ILE A 160 -42.80 -50.71 -2.39
N THR A 161 -43.13 -49.71 -3.20
CA THR A 161 -42.18 -48.99 -4.07
C THR A 161 -41.87 -47.63 -3.46
N ILE A 162 -40.59 -47.27 -3.35
CA ILE A 162 -40.13 -45.98 -2.83
C ILE A 162 -39.62 -45.13 -4.01
N ASP A 163 -40.33 -44.04 -4.34
CA ASP A 163 -39.96 -43.01 -5.32
C ASP A 163 -38.93 -42.01 -4.75
#